data_AF-A0A101WW68-F1
#
_entry.id   AF-A0A101WW68-F1
#
_cell.length_a   1.000
_cell.length_b   1.000
_cell.length_c   1.000
_cell.angle_alpha   90.00
_cell.angle_beta   90.00
_cell.angle_gamma   90.00
#
_symmetry.space_group_name_H-M   'P 1'
#
loop_
_entity.id
_entity.type
_entity.pdbx_description
1 polymer ?
#
loop_
_entity_poly.entity_id
_entity_poly.type
_entity_poly.pdbx_seq_one_letter_code
_entity_poly.pdbx_strand_id
1 'polypeptide(L)'
;MVTYDALMKDLNNSEVELSRLPALLHELSNKIVENWLELKSNDGNIRSIRKTALKPSIKLNIITKVGHEVSEEIMRQVLAGLGISDLHIGENLIGVSTPDPKLIAAIVYTLSNVLHKDSITTYLYPMIIEGSRKLSVPFHIFIRRNGELDDFVVNVDRARSLINNPSVPDYLRSWLISAVNNWGSVKVRKGVRFVWYAVNGLFGRGSVFGWFVGDGVLGHVGRGSFDVGFSFVVDDVVKVFMSDFLCRLYGCGGRFFGGSGARGSEHYVVCPVKAVVINDIISIAKSWPGYALVDRVRELLDAVNYSTPCLGYRRHPVINVFGHELVLRKHNMGRGWYLTKVSSDKELIENIADDLRVAGFDVSVREGRHGFELYVPIEDTKKILRMLGLYERFYGEPRRLPSVDEVVKVLSSFSIKRWHVHVGKGRNSRGYEYEETCLLISLGNSEAATKLREVLASVGIRVRKVVWGTVIICNPEDRELVVKALQSLGSIGNNPPK
;
A
#
# COMPACT_ATOMS: atom_id res chain seq x y z
N MET A 1 21.24 13.13 -30.85
CA MET A 1 21.98 11.96 -30.36
C MET A 1 22.08 12.07 -28.85
N VAL A 2 21.20 11.36 -28.15
CA VAL A 2 21.15 11.38 -26.69
C VAL A 2 22.28 10.49 -26.17
N THR A 3 23.21 11.09 -25.41
CA THR A 3 24.26 10.37 -24.70
C THR A 3 23.94 10.39 -23.22
N TYR A 4 24.45 9.38 -22.50
CA TYR A 4 24.26 9.31 -21.06
C TYR A 4 24.91 10.51 -20.35
N ASP A 5 26.09 10.96 -20.80
CA ASP A 5 26.74 12.17 -20.28
C ASP A 5 25.88 13.42 -20.46
N ALA A 6 25.16 13.54 -21.58
CA ALA A 6 24.25 14.65 -21.82
C ALA A 6 23.05 14.65 -20.86
N LEU A 7 22.50 13.47 -20.53
CA LEU A 7 21.40 13.34 -19.56
C LEU A 7 21.82 13.71 -18.13
N MET A 8 23.11 13.56 -17.81
CA MET A 8 23.64 13.71 -16.44
C MET A 8 24.38 15.01 -16.19
N LYS A 9 24.69 15.76 -17.24
CA LYS A 9 25.58 16.94 -17.18
C LYS A 9 25.15 17.96 -16.13
N ASP A 10 23.86 18.26 -16.07
CA ASP A 10 23.32 19.28 -15.17
C ASP A 10 23.16 18.80 -13.73
N LEU A 11 23.25 17.48 -13.50
CA LEU A 11 23.16 16.88 -12.17
C LEU A 11 24.52 16.75 -11.50
N ASN A 12 25.60 16.57 -12.27
CA ASN A 12 26.90 16.31 -11.69
C ASN A 12 27.50 17.55 -11.00
N ASN A 13 27.94 17.39 -9.75
CA ASN A 13 28.35 18.45 -8.82
C ASN A 13 27.24 19.46 -8.47
N SER A 14 25.97 19.12 -8.70
CA SER A 14 24.87 20.00 -8.32
C SER A 14 24.57 19.92 -6.82
N GLU A 15 24.02 21.02 -6.30
CA GLU A 15 23.41 21.06 -4.97
C GLU A 15 21.92 20.77 -5.07
N VAL A 16 21.43 19.86 -4.23
CA VAL A 16 20.05 19.39 -4.27
C VAL A 16 19.47 19.42 -2.87
N GLU A 17 18.36 20.12 -2.68
CA GLU A 17 17.61 20.02 -1.42
C GLU A 17 17.07 18.60 -1.25
N LEU A 18 17.24 18.01 -0.06
CA LEU A 18 16.84 16.64 0.24
C LEU A 18 15.36 16.37 -0.09
N SER A 19 14.51 17.37 0.10
CA SER A 19 13.07 17.31 -0.22
C SER A 19 12.79 17.12 -1.72
N ARG A 20 13.70 17.57 -2.59
CA ARG A 20 13.60 17.46 -4.05
C ARG A 20 14.23 16.18 -4.61
N LEU A 21 15.08 15.52 -3.81
CA LEU A 21 15.84 14.35 -4.26
C LEU A 21 14.94 13.22 -4.80
N PRO A 22 13.82 12.83 -4.16
CA PRO A 22 13.00 11.74 -4.69
C PRO A 22 12.41 12.05 -6.08
N ALA A 23 11.93 13.29 -6.28
CA ALA A 23 11.38 13.72 -7.56
C ALA A 23 12.47 13.76 -8.65
N LEU A 24 13.64 14.32 -8.33
CA LEU A 24 14.79 14.38 -9.23
C LEU A 24 15.22 12.99 -9.73
N LEU A 25 15.34 12.03 -8.82
CA LEU A 25 15.71 10.66 -9.18
C LEU A 25 14.61 9.94 -9.96
N HIS A 26 13.34 10.21 -9.67
CA HIS A 26 12.24 9.68 -10.45
C HIS A 26 12.23 10.22 -11.89
N GLU A 27 12.40 11.54 -12.07
CA GLU A 27 12.53 12.17 -13.37
C GLU A 27 13.71 11.63 -14.17
N LEU A 28 14.86 11.47 -13.51
CA LEU A 28 16.05 10.87 -14.12
C LEU A 28 15.80 9.43 -14.56
N SER A 29 15.17 8.61 -13.71
CA SER A 29 14.77 7.25 -14.07
C SER A 29 13.86 7.24 -15.30
N ASN A 30 12.86 8.11 -15.36
CA ASN A 30 11.95 8.18 -16.51
C ASN A 30 12.68 8.60 -17.79
N LYS A 31 13.53 9.62 -17.74
CA LYS A 31 14.36 10.05 -18.87
C LYS A 31 15.25 8.91 -19.39
N ILE A 32 15.86 8.14 -18.48
CA ILE A 32 16.68 6.97 -18.85
C ILE A 32 15.83 5.91 -19.56
N VAL A 33 14.63 5.60 -19.04
CA VAL A 33 13.72 4.62 -19.63
C VAL A 33 13.25 5.05 -21.03
N GLU A 34 12.85 6.31 -21.19
CA GLU A 34 12.35 6.86 -22.45
C GLU A 34 13.41 6.85 -23.56
N ASN A 35 14.68 7.10 -23.21
CA ASN A 35 15.79 7.18 -24.16
C ASN A 35 16.58 5.86 -24.28
N TRP A 36 16.11 4.77 -23.66
CA TRP A 36 16.92 3.56 -23.49
C TRP A 36 17.43 2.93 -24.79
N LEU A 37 16.59 2.86 -25.83
CA LEU A 37 16.97 2.26 -27.11
C LEU A 37 18.12 3.02 -27.78
N GLU A 38 18.09 4.35 -27.74
CA GLU A 38 19.14 5.21 -28.29
C GLU A 38 20.42 5.15 -27.44
N LEU A 39 20.28 5.13 -26.11
CA LEU A 39 21.42 4.94 -25.19
C LEU A 39 22.13 3.60 -25.44
N LYS A 40 21.35 2.52 -25.62
CA LYS A 40 21.84 1.16 -25.86
C LYS A 40 22.54 1.00 -27.22
N SER A 41 22.08 1.71 -28.26
CA SER A 41 22.73 1.67 -29.58
C SER A 41 24.07 2.41 -29.60
N ASN A 42 24.20 3.44 -28.76
CA ASN A 42 25.31 4.40 -28.79
C ASN A 42 26.48 4.02 -27.87
N ASP A 43 26.27 3.20 -26.85
CA ASP A 43 27.33 2.76 -25.94
C ASP A 43 27.76 1.31 -26.24
N GLY A 44 28.97 1.17 -26.77
CA GLY A 44 29.58 -0.12 -27.15
C GLY A 44 29.74 -1.11 -25.99
N ASN A 45 29.70 -0.63 -24.73
CA ASN A 45 29.82 -1.48 -23.54
C ASN A 45 28.49 -2.11 -23.09
N ILE A 46 27.35 -1.71 -23.66
CA ILE A 46 26.00 -2.13 -23.23
C ILE A 46 25.52 -3.39 -23.98
N ARG A 47 26.31 -3.92 -24.93
CA ARG A 47 25.81 -4.85 -25.96
C ARG A 47 25.47 -6.29 -25.56
N SER A 48 25.62 -6.75 -24.31
CA SER A 48 25.28 -8.17 -24.01
C SER A 48 24.87 -8.57 -22.59
N ILE A 49 24.63 -7.65 -21.65
CA ILE A 49 24.40 -8.05 -20.25
C ILE A 49 22.99 -7.66 -19.78
N ARG A 50 22.25 -8.61 -19.17
CA ARG A 50 20.91 -8.39 -18.55
C ARG A 50 20.91 -7.35 -17.41
N LYS A 51 22.09 -6.93 -16.96
CA LYS A 51 22.34 -5.87 -15.98
C LYS A 51 23.51 -5.04 -16.49
N THR A 52 23.27 -3.76 -16.74
CA THR A 52 24.33 -2.83 -17.17
C THR A 52 24.42 -1.73 -16.14
N ALA A 53 25.59 -1.62 -15.49
CA ALA A 53 25.92 -0.44 -14.71
C ALA A 53 26.35 0.66 -15.68
N LEU A 54 25.65 1.78 -15.67
CA LEU A 54 26.00 2.92 -16.51
C LEU A 54 27.12 3.69 -15.82
N LYS A 55 28.21 3.94 -16.53
CA LYS A 55 29.23 4.93 -16.14
C LYS A 55 28.91 6.20 -16.92
N PRO A 56 28.95 7.43 -16.36
CA PRO A 56 29.51 7.90 -15.08
C PRO A 56 28.64 7.91 -13.81
N SER A 57 29.36 8.12 -12.69
CA SER A 57 28.86 8.52 -11.37
C SER A 57 28.39 9.97 -11.37
N ILE A 58 27.19 10.23 -10.83
CA ILE A 58 26.74 11.59 -10.52
C ILE A 58 27.20 11.91 -9.10
N LYS A 59 27.92 13.00 -8.89
CA LYS A 59 28.17 13.55 -7.56
C LYS A 59 27.10 14.58 -7.23
N LEU A 60 26.32 14.36 -6.18
CA LEU A 60 25.36 15.33 -5.63
C LEU A 60 25.81 15.83 -4.27
N ASN A 61 25.66 17.12 -4.02
CA ASN A 61 25.73 17.67 -2.66
C ASN A 61 24.30 17.86 -2.14
N ILE A 62 23.85 16.99 -1.22
CA ILE A 62 22.45 17.00 -0.77
C ILE A 62 22.33 17.87 0.46
N ILE A 63 21.58 18.97 0.35
CA ILE A 63 21.32 19.93 1.44
C ILE A 63 20.13 19.41 2.26
N THR A 64 20.31 19.19 3.55
CA THR A 64 19.33 18.45 4.36
C THR A 64 18.49 19.35 5.26
N LYS A 65 18.97 20.56 5.63
CA LYS A 65 18.27 21.56 6.47
C LYS A 65 17.36 20.88 7.50
N VAL A 66 17.96 20.12 8.40
CA VAL A 66 17.22 19.22 9.31
C VAL A 66 16.75 20.02 10.52
N GLY A 67 15.44 20.09 10.76
CA GLY A 67 14.92 20.39 12.09
C GLY A 67 15.14 19.14 12.94
N HIS A 68 16.02 19.20 13.93
CA HIS A 68 16.38 18.07 14.81
C HIS A 68 15.23 17.64 15.74
N GLU A 69 14.05 17.37 15.20
CA GLU A 69 12.81 17.07 15.93
C GLU A 69 12.81 15.65 16.53
N VAL A 70 13.63 14.75 15.99
CA VAL A 70 13.80 13.38 16.51
C VAL A 70 15.15 13.27 17.21
N SER A 71 15.15 12.73 18.44
CA SER A 71 16.38 12.56 19.22
C SER A 71 17.45 11.74 18.46
N GLU A 72 18.73 12.10 18.64
CA GLU A 72 19.86 11.38 18.05
C GLU A 72 19.83 9.88 18.38
N GLU A 73 19.46 9.51 19.61
CA GLU A 73 19.38 8.11 20.03
C GLU A 73 18.42 7.29 19.14
N ILE A 74 17.20 7.79 18.91
CA ILE A 74 16.23 7.15 18.01
C ILE A 74 16.81 7.07 16.60
N MET A 75 17.49 8.11 16.11
CA MET A 75 18.09 8.11 14.77
C MET A 75 19.22 7.10 14.63
N ARG A 76 20.04 6.90 15.67
CA ARG A 76 21.04 5.83 15.72
C ARG A 76 20.39 4.45 15.71
N GLN A 77 19.29 4.27 16.45
CA GLN A 77 18.51 3.03 16.40
C GLN A 77 17.96 2.79 14.98
N VAL A 78 17.37 3.81 14.34
CA VAL A 78 16.86 3.73 12.96
C VAL A 78 17.99 3.37 11.99
N LEU A 79 19.17 3.97 12.12
CA LEU A 79 20.35 3.63 11.32
C LEU A 79 20.78 2.18 11.52
N ALA A 80 20.76 1.66 12.75
CA ALA A 80 21.03 0.24 13.01
C ALA A 80 20.03 -0.65 12.27
N GLY A 81 18.74 -0.31 12.30
CA GLY A 81 17.67 -0.99 11.58
C GLY A 81 17.89 -1.01 10.05
N LEU A 82 18.26 0.13 9.48
CA LEU A 82 18.65 0.23 8.07
C LEU A 82 19.89 -0.64 7.78
N GLY A 83 20.88 -0.65 8.67
CA GLY A 83 22.08 -1.51 8.56
C GLY A 83 21.79 -3.01 8.65
N ILE A 84 20.71 -3.41 9.32
CA ILE A 84 20.23 -4.81 9.30
C ILE A 84 19.70 -5.17 7.91
N SER A 85 18.99 -4.24 7.26
CA SER A 85 18.51 -4.40 5.89
C SER A 85 19.64 -4.42 4.85
N ASP A 86 19.41 -3.84 3.67
CA ASP A 86 20.36 -3.80 2.55
C ASP A 86 21.31 -2.58 2.58
N LEU A 87 21.27 -1.74 3.62
CA LEU A 87 22.27 -0.67 3.80
C LEU A 87 23.62 -1.27 4.23
N HIS A 88 24.65 -1.08 3.42
CA HIS A 88 26.02 -1.41 3.77
C HIS A 88 26.68 -0.22 4.47
N ILE A 89 27.14 -0.42 5.70
CA ILE A 89 27.97 0.54 6.45
C ILE A 89 29.36 -0.08 6.58
N GLY A 90 30.29 0.34 5.72
CA GLY A 90 31.66 -0.12 5.69
C GLY A 90 32.65 0.89 6.28
N GLU A 91 33.93 0.53 6.28
CA GLU A 91 34.98 1.37 6.87
C GLU A 91 35.12 2.72 6.18
N ASN A 92 35.02 2.78 4.85
CA ASN A 92 35.25 4.02 4.09
C ASN A 92 34.00 4.54 3.37
N LEU A 93 32.95 3.72 3.28
CA LEU A 93 31.76 4.05 2.51
C LEU A 93 30.50 3.50 3.15
N ILE A 94 29.41 4.20 2.89
CA ILE A 94 28.04 3.74 3.13
C ILE A 94 27.39 3.60 1.76
N GLY A 95 26.66 2.51 1.52
CA GLY A 95 25.99 2.33 0.24
C GLY A 95 24.78 1.44 0.29
N VAL A 96 23.86 1.68 -0.65
CA VAL A 96 22.67 0.87 -0.88
C VAL A 96 22.36 0.88 -2.37
N SER A 97 21.67 -0.17 -2.83
CA SER A 97 21.08 -0.21 -4.17
C SER A 97 19.57 -0.29 -4.02
N THR A 98 18.84 0.67 -4.59
CA THR A 98 17.39 0.68 -4.52
C THR A 98 16.75 1.33 -5.74
N PRO A 99 15.63 0.78 -6.25
CA PRO A 99 14.80 1.46 -7.22
C PRO A 99 13.81 2.46 -6.57
N ASP A 100 13.78 2.57 -5.24
CA ASP A 100 12.95 3.52 -4.50
C ASP A 100 13.76 4.77 -4.13
N PRO A 101 13.54 5.92 -4.79
CA PRO A 101 14.20 7.19 -4.45
C PRO A 101 13.96 7.67 -3.03
N LYS A 102 12.81 7.34 -2.43
CA LYS A 102 12.48 7.77 -1.07
C LYS A 102 13.31 7.03 -0.03
N LEU A 103 13.75 5.79 -0.33
CA LEU A 103 14.69 5.08 0.54
C LEU A 103 16.06 5.78 0.58
N ILE A 104 16.50 6.35 -0.54
CA ILE A 104 17.73 7.16 -0.58
C ILE A 104 17.57 8.41 0.29
N ALA A 105 16.44 9.12 0.13
CA ALA A 105 16.14 10.29 0.96
C ALA A 105 16.05 9.94 2.45
N ALA A 106 15.44 8.79 2.80
CA ALA A 106 15.38 8.26 4.16
C ALA A 106 16.77 8.02 4.78
N ILE A 107 17.68 7.41 4.01
CA ILE A 107 19.06 7.16 4.45
C ILE A 107 19.82 8.47 4.66
N VAL A 108 19.74 9.41 3.70
CA VAL A 108 20.41 10.71 3.81
C VAL A 108 19.85 11.52 4.96
N TYR A 109 18.53 11.52 5.16
CA TYR A 109 17.86 12.14 6.31
C TYR A 109 18.37 11.57 7.64
N THR A 110 18.39 10.24 7.76
CA THR A 110 18.86 9.54 8.97
C THR A 110 20.32 9.87 9.25
N LEU A 111 21.20 9.77 8.24
CA LEU A 111 22.62 10.07 8.39
C LEU A 111 22.86 11.53 8.75
N SER A 112 22.10 12.47 8.20
CA SER A 112 22.24 13.90 8.52
C SER A 112 21.91 14.19 9.98
N ASN A 113 20.89 13.51 10.53
CA ASN A 113 20.55 13.60 11.95
C ASN A 113 21.60 12.94 12.86
N VAL A 114 22.13 11.77 12.48
CA VAL A 114 23.14 11.07 13.29
C VAL A 114 24.49 11.80 13.27
N LEU A 115 24.87 12.36 12.12
CA LEU A 115 26.16 13.02 11.93
C LEU A 115 26.12 14.52 12.23
N HIS A 116 24.94 15.09 12.51
CA HIS A 116 24.72 16.53 12.66
C HIS A 116 25.26 17.34 11.47
N LYS A 117 24.90 16.92 10.25
CA LYS A 117 25.37 17.53 8.99
C LYS A 117 24.22 18.13 8.19
N ASP A 118 24.39 19.40 7.81
CA ASP A 118 23.47 20.14 6.94
C ASP A 118 23.62 19.79 5.46
N SER A 119 24.68 19.06 5.11
CA SER A 119 24.86 18.52 3.77
C SER A 119 25.57 17.17 3.76
N ILE A 120 25.17 16.30 2.83
CA ILE A 120 25.82 15.01 2.59
C ILE A 120 26.15 14.88 1.10
N THR A 121 27.44 14.73 0.81
CA THR A 121 27.89 14.39 -0.54
C THR A 121 27.57 12.93 -0.85
N THR A 122 26.77 12.70 -1.89
CA THR A 122 26.35 11.37 -2.35
C THR A 122 26.79 11.14 -3.79
N TYR A 123 27.36 9.98 -4.06
CA TYR A 123 27.70 9.51 -5.39
C TYR A 123 26.64 8.52 -5.87
N LEU A 124 26.01 8.80 -7.00
CA LEU A 124 24.92 8.01 -7.55
C LEU A 124 25.34 7.31 -8.84
N TYR A 125 24.94 6.05 -8.96
CA TYR A 125 25.13 5.23 -10.15
C TYR A 125 23.79 4.59 -10.50
N PRO A 126 23.05 5.08 -11.51
CA PRO A 126 21.92 4.34 -12.03
C PRO A 126 22.43 3.06 -12.71
N MET A 127 21.76 1.97 -12.42
CA MET A 127 21.89 0.74 -13.19
C MET A 127 20.59 0.49 -13.93
N ILE A 128 20.68 -0.26 -15.03
CA ILE A 128 19.49 -0.69 -15.76
C ILE A 128 19.38 -2.20 -15.70
N ILE A 129 18.17 -2.65 -15.41
CA ILE A 129 17.78 -4.05 -15.40
C ILE A 129 16.69 -4.24 -16.46
N GLU A 130 17.01 -4.99 -17.51
CA GLU A 130 16.05 -5.40 -18.54
C GLU A 130 15.31 -6.65 -18.06
N GLY A 131 14.07 -6.47 -17.59
CA GLY A 131 13.16 -7.57 -17.30
C GLY A 131 12.38 -7.99 -18.55
N SER A 132 11.80 -9.20 -18.53
CA SER A 132 10.99 -9.73 -19.65
C SER A 132 9.73 -8.92 -19.97
N ARG A 133 9.29 -8.04 -19.05
CA ARG A 133 8.08 -7.22 -19.20
C ARG A 133 8.27 -5.73 -18.94
N LYS A 134 9.39 -5.32 -18.31
CA LYS A 134 9.60 -3.92 -17.88
C LYS A 134 11.10 -3.61 -17.68
N LEU A 135 11.49 -2.38 -17.97
CA LEU A 135 12.78 -1.78 -17.60
C LEU A 135 12.73 -1.24 -16.16
N SER A 136 13.76 -1.52 -15.37
CA SER A 136 13.93 -0.95 -14.03
C SER A 136 15.25 -0.21 -13.94
N VAL A 137 15.26 0.94 -13.27
CA VAL A 137 16.43 1.81 -13.09
C VAL A 137 16.76 1.96 -11.60
N PRO A 138 17.35 0.95 -10.95
CA PRO A 138 17.82 1.11 -9.58
C PRO A 138 19.01 2.08 -9.48
N PHE A 139 19.07 2.81 -8.37
CA PHE A 139 20.18 3.70 -8.05
C PHE A 139 21.07 3.06 -6.98
N HIS A 140 22.35 2.93 -7.29
CA HIS A 140 23.38 2.62 -6.32
C HIS A 140 23.93 3.92 -5.77
N ILE A 141 23.89 4.08 -4.45
CA ILE A 141 24.41 5.27 -3.79
C ILE A 141 25.66 4.91 -3.00
N PHE A 142 26.61 5.83 -2.96
CA PHE A 142 27.78 5.76 -2.10
C PHE A 142 27.98 7.09 -1.39
N ILE A 143 28.19 7.04 -0.08
CA ILE A 143 28.52 8.19 0.76
C ILE A 143 29.88 7.90 1.38
N ARG A 144 30.83 8.82 1.26
CA ARG A 144 32.15 8.67 1.89
C ARG A 144 32.02 8.88 3.39
N ARG A 145 32.73 8.07 4.17
CA ARG A 145 32.72 8.10 5.63
C ARG A 145 34.11 8.38 6.18
N ASN A 146 34.18 9.18 7.24
CA ASN A 146 35.44 9.55 7.92
C ASN A 146 35.42 9.12 9.41
N GLY A 147 35.13 7.84 9.70
CA GLY A 147 35.22 7.29 11.06
C GLY A 147 34.02 7.52 12.00
N GLU A 148 33.18 8.52 11.78
CA GLU A 148 32.09 8.95 12.69
C GLU A 148 31.01 7.89 13.03
N LEU A 149 30.99 6.74 12.35
CA LEU A 149 30.02 5.65 12.55
C LEU A 149 30.71 4.31 12.79
N ASP A 150 31.89 4.34 13.42
CA ASP A 150 32.69 3.15 13.62
C ASP A 150 31.92 2.06 14.35
N ASP A 151 31.09 2.38 15.34
CA ASP A 151 30.23 1.44 16.06
C ASP A 151 29.27 0.64 15.16
N PHE A 152 28.86 1.21 14.02
CA PHE A 152 27.97 0.54 13.05
C PHE A 152 28.70 -0.40 12.07
N VAL A 153 30.02 -0.27 11.93
CA VAL A 153 30.82 -1.10 11.03
C VAL A 153 30.93 -2.52 11.59
N VAL A 154 30.59 -3.53 10.80
CA VAL A 154 30.72 -4.94 11.21
C VAL A 154 31.62 -5.65 10.21
N ASN A 155 32.83 -5.98 10.65
CA ASN A 155 33.84 -6.73 9.90
C ASN A 155 34.15 -8.06 10.61
N VAL A 156 35.02 -8.87 10.01
CA VAL A 156 35.34 -10.22 10.51
C VAL A 156 35.99 -10.19 11.90
N ASP A 157 36.77 -9.16 12.21
CA ASP A 157 37.44 -9.05 13.51
C ASP A 157 36.45 -8.71 14.62
N ARG A 158 35.48 -7.84 14.33
CA ARG A 158 34.35 -7.57 15.23
C ARG A 158 33.47 -8.80 15.42
N ALA A 159 33.20 -9.55 14.35
CA ALA A 159 32.51 -10.83 14.44
C ALA A 159 33.27 -11.82 15.35
N ARG A 160 34.60 -11.87 15.25
CA ARG A 160 35.46 -12.70 16.10
C ARG A 160 35.40 -12.26 17.57
N SER A 161 35.33 -10.95 17.83
CA SER A 161 35.21 -10.43 19.20
C SER A 161 33.90 -10.83 19.89
N LEU A 162 32.82 -11.06 19.14
CA LEU A 162 31.54 -11.53 19.70
C LEU A 162 31.64 -12.95 20.28
N ILE A 163 32.55 -13.79 19.80
CA ILE A 163 32.69 -15.19 20.25
C ILE A 163 32.95 -15.26 21.76
N ASN A 164 33.69 -14.29 22.30
CA ASN A 164 34.06 -14.23 23.71
C ASN A 164 33.25 -13.18 24.50
N ASN A 165 32.24 -12.55 23.89
CA ASN A 165 31.42 -11.56 24.57
C ASN A 165 30.49 -12.26 25.59
N PRO A 166 30.41 -11.79 26.85
CA PRO A 166 29.57 -12.42 27.88
C PRO A 166 28.06 -12.26 27.61
N SER A 167 27.65 -11.24 26.87
CA SER A 167 26.25 -10.98 26.52
C SER A 167 25.75 -11.87 25.38
N VAL A 168 26.63 -12.63 24.73
CA VAL A 168 26.29 -13.61 23.71
C VAL A 168 25.98 -14.96 24.37
N PRO A 169 24.78 -15.54 24.14
CA PRO A 169 24.44 -16.84 24.67
C PRO A 169 25.33 -17.96 24.14
N ASP A 170 25.61 -18.97 24.96
CA ASP A 170 26.53 -20.06 24.62
C ASP A 170 26.12 -20.85 23.37
N TYR A 171 24.82 -21.04 23.16
CA TYR A 171 24.29 -21.72 21.97
C TYR A 171 24.61 -20.98 20.66
N LEU A 172 24.90 -19.67 20.71
CA LEU A 172 25.23 -18.85 19.54
C LEU A 172 26.74 -18.83 19.25
N ARG A 173 27.60 -19.22 20.21
CA ARG A 173 29.06 -19.16 20.05
C ARG A 173 29.58 -20.09 18.95
N SER A 174 29.08 -21.31 18.88
CA SER A 174 29.45 -22.28 17.84
C SER A 174 29.08 -21.76 16.44
N TRP A 175 27.92 -21.10 16.33
CA TRP A 175 27.51 -20.44 15.11
C TRP A 175 28.42 -19.26 14.75
N LEU A 176 28.82 -18.42 15.71
CA LEU A 176 29.73 -17.31 15.47
C LEU A 176 31.11 -17.78 14.97
N ILE A 177 31.65 -18.89 15.50
CA ILE A 177 32.89 -19.49 15.00
C ILE A 177 32.74 -19.88 13.53
N SER A 178 31.64 -20.55 13.17
CA SER A 178 31.34 -20.90 11.78
C SER A 178 31.12 -19.67 10.89
N ALA A 179 30.46 -18.63 11.42
CA ALA A 179 30.20 -17.37 10.73
C ALA A 179 31.49 -16.63 10.37
N VAL A 180 32.46 -16.60 11.28
CA VAL A 180 33.79 -16.01 11.03
C VAL A 180 34.51 -16.76 9.90
N ASN A 181 34.45 -18.09 9.88
CA ASN A 181 35.05 -18.91 8.83
C ASN A 181 34.33 -18.77 7.47
N ASN A 182 33.03 -18.43 7.49
CA ASN A 182 32.18 -18.31 6.31
C ASN A 182 31.75 -16.87 6.00
N TRP A 183 32.60 -15.89 6.34
CA TRP A 183 32.27 -14.46 6.30
C TRP A 183 31.76 -13.93 4.92
N GLY A 184 32.15 -14.59 3.83
CA GLY A 184 31.69 -14.23 2.47
C GLY A 184 30.17 -14.38 2.25
N SER A 185 29.48 -15.19 3.05
CA SER A 185 28.04 -15.41 2.93
C SER A 185 27.22 -14.17 3.35
N VAL A 186 26.27 -13.75 2.50
CA VAL A 186 25.36 -12.62 2.82
C VAL A 186 24.48 -12.94 4.03
N LYS A 187 23.98 -14.18 4.13
CA LYS A 187 23.16 -14.63 5.27
C LYS A 187 23.91 -14.48 6.59
N VAL A 188 25.18 -14.91 6.59
CA VAL A 188 26.08 -14.79 7.74
C VAL A 188 26.28 -13.33 8.12
N ARG A 189 26.63 -12.46 7.17
CA ARG A 189 26.86 -11.03 7.46
C ARG A 189 25.62 -10.34 8.02
N LYS A 190 24.42 -10.60 7.47
CA LYS A 190 23.16 -10.06 8.01
C LYS A 190 22.93 -10.53 9.46
N GLY A 191 23.07 -11.83 9.71
CA GLY A 191 22.94 -12.39 11.07
C GLY A 191 23.93 -11.80 12.07
N VAL A 192 25.21 -11.68 11.70
CA VAL A 192 26.23 -11.11 12.58
C VAL A 192 25.98 -9.63 12.86
N ARG A 193 25.52 -8.85 11.86
CA ARG A 193 25.11 -7.45 12.09
C ARG A 193 24.00 -7.34 13.14
N PHE A 194 22.98 -8.19 13.06
CA PHE A 194 21.92 -8.20 14.08
C PHE A 194 22.50 -8.46 15.46
N VAL A 195 23.30 -9.52 15.62
CA VAL A 195 23.92 -9.88 16.90
C VAL A 195 24.80 -8.74 17.43
N TRP A 196 25.61 -8.14 16.55
CA TRP A 196 26.48 -7.02 16.89
C TRP A 196 25.68 -5.81 17.40
N TYR A 197 24.65 -5.38 16.66
CA TYR A 197 23.84 -4.22 17.06
C TYR A 197 23.05 -4.49 18.35
N ALA A 198 22.54 -5.71 18.52
CA ALA A 198 21.81 -6.11 19.72
C ALA A 198 22.70 -6.12 20.97
N VAL A 199 23.89 -6.73 20.88
CA VAL A 199 24.82 -6.88 22.01
C VAL A 199 25.45 -5.55 22.43
N ASN A 200 25.68 -4.64 21.48
CA ASN A 200 26.29 -3.34 21.75
C ASN A 200 25.26 -2.22 22.03
N GLY A 201 23.98 -2.55 22.22
CA GLY A 201 22.95 -1.56 22.57
C GLY A 201 22.58 -0.59 21.45
N LEU A 202 22.97 -0.88 20.20
CA LEU A 202 22.61 -0.05 19.03
C LEU A 202 21.21 -0.38 18.52
N PHE A 203 20.72 -1.60 18.77
CA PHE A 203 19.40 -2.04 18.33
C PHE A 203 18.34 -1.80 19.42
N GLY A 204 17.30 -1.04 19.08
CA GLY A 204 16.17 -0.72 19.96
C GLY A 204 14.84 -0.70 19.23
N ARG A 205 13.80 -0.11 19.85
CA ARG A 205 12.46 -0.03 19.23
C ARG A 205 12.47 0.82 17.96
N GLY A 206 13.30 1.89 17.92
CA GLY A 206 13.51 2.68 16.71
C GLY A 206 14.14 1.91 15.55
N SER A 207 14.91 0.86 15.85
CA SER A 207 15.53 0.02 14.81
C SER A 207 14.50 -0.80 14.05
N VAL A 208 13.36 -1.11 14.66
CA VAL A 208 12.26 -1.79 13.98
C VAL A 208 11.64 -0.90 12.89
N PHE A 209 11.55 0.42 13.12
CA PHE A 209 11.17 1.37 12.09
C PHE A 209 12.19 1.41 10.94
N GLY A 210 13.48 1.59 11.24
CA GLY A 210 14.52 1.62 10.20
C GLY A 210 14.60 0.33 9.37
N TRP A 211 14.43 -0.81 10.02
CA TRP A 211 14.35 -2.10 9.35
C TRP A 211 13.09 -2.21 8.48
N PHE A 212 11.95 -1.71 8.95
CA PHE A 212 10.71 -1.68 8.16
C PHE A 212 10.83 -0.75 6.94
N VAL A 213 11.52 0.39 7.07
CA VAL A 213 11.81 1.31 5.95
C VAL A 213 12.59 0.60 4.83
N GLY A 214 13.62 -0.19 5.19
CA GLY A 214 14.43 -0.92 4.21
C GLY A 214 13.76 -2.19 3.68
N ASP A 215 13.48 -3.14 4.57
CA ASP A 215 13.09 -4.53 4.25
C ASP A 215 11.68 -4.89 4.77
N GLY A 216 10.88 -3.89 5.18
CA GLY A 216 9.52 -4.10 5.66
C GLY A 216 8.57 -4.67 4.61
N VAL A 217 7.70 -5.57 5.02
CA VAL A 217 6.70 -6.22 4.18
C VAL A 217 5.33 -6.00 4.81
N LEU A 218 4.37 -5.58 3.99
CA LEU A 218 2.96 -5.51 4.38
C LEU A 218 2.22 -6.76 3.90
N GLY A 219 1.53 -7.42 4.82
CA GLY A 219 0.58 -8.47 4.51
C GLY A 219 -0.67 -7.95 3.80
N HIS A 220 -1.57 -8.85 3.40
CA HIS A 220 -2.76 -8.49 2.62
C HIS A 220 -3.74 -7.55 3.35
N VAL A 221 -3.72 -6.27 3.01
CA VAL A 221 -4.62 -5.22 3.55
C VAL A 221 -6.11 -5.43 3.18
N GLY A 222 -6.41 -6.24 2.15
CA GLY A 222 -7.75 -6.36 1.56
C GLY A 222 -8.83 -7.09 2.40
N ARG A 223 -8.50 -7.60 3.59
CA ARG A 223 -9.45 -8.35 4.45
C ARG A 223 -9.73 -7.69 5.80
N GLY A 224 -9.31 -6.45 6.04
CA GLY A 224 -9.56 -5.77 7.32
C GLY A 224 -8.60 -6.18 8.45
N SER A 225 -7.61 -7.01 8.16
CA SER A 225 -6.43 -7.27 8.97
C SER A 225 -5.21 -7.10 8.10
N PHE A 226 -4.16 -6.45 8.58
CA PHE A 226 -2.86 -6.44 7.90
C PHE A 226 -1.76 -6.82 8.88
N ASP A 227 -0.71 -7.43 8.34
CA ASP A 227 0.47 -7.83 9.07
C ASP A 227 1.64 -6.95 8.64
N VAL A 228 2.57 -6.72 9.56
CA VAL A 228 3.91 -6.23 9.22
C VAL A 228 4.89 -7.39 9.35
N GLY A 229 5.80 -7.48 8.40
CA GLY A 229 6.89 -8.44 8.42
C GLY A 229 8.20 -7.81 7.99
N PHE A 230 9.27 -8.58 8.15
CA PHE A 230 10.62 -8.17 7.81
C PHE A 230 11.24 -9.24 6.91
N SER A 231 11.79 -8.79 5.78
CA SER A 231 12.57 -9.67 4.91
C SER A 231 13.97 -9.86 5.51
N PHE A 232 14.29 -11.08 5.91
CA PHE A 232 15.56 -11.41 6.54
C PHE A 232 15.89 -12.88 6.45
N VAL A 233 17.06 -13.21 5.89
CA VAL A 233 17.51 -14.60 5.73
C VAL A 233 18.69 -14.87 6.63
N VAL A 234 18.48 -15.71 7.65
CA VAL A 234 19.50 -16.11 8.63
C VAL A 234 19.36 -17.58 8.99
N ASP A 235 20.38 -18.12 9.65
CA ASP A 235 20.35 -19.45 10.22
C ASP A 235 19.40 -19.52 11.43
N ASP A 236 18.83 -20.70 11.68
CA ASP A 236 17.79 -20.88 12.69
C ASP A 236 18.24 -20.47 14.10
N VAL A 237 19.50 -20.71 14.45
CA VAL A 237 20.07 -20.33 15.75
C VAL A 237 20.09 -18.80 15.95
N VAL A 238 20.36 -18.04 14.89
CA VAL A 238 20.28 -16.57 14.92
C VAL A 238 18.83 -16.13 15.02
N LYS A 239 17.93 -16.79 14.28
CA LYS A 239 16.49 -16.50 14.34
C LYS A 239 15.91 -16.72 15.74
N VAL A 240 16.37 -17.74 16.46
CA VAL A 240 16.03 -17.96 17.89
C VAL A 240 16.52 -16.78 18.72
N PHE A 241 17.81 -16.43 18.62
CA PHE A 241 18.36 -15.26 19.32
C PHE A 241 17.59 -13.96 19.02
N MET A 242 17.25 -13.71 17.76
CA MET A 242 16.46 -12.55 17.35
C MET A 242 15.08 -12.56 17.98
N SER A 243 14.41 -13.71 17.99
CA SER A 243 13.07 -13.85 18.59
C SER A 243 13.11 -13.56 20.09
N ASP A 244 14.11 -14.08 20.79
CA ASP A 244 14.27 -13.89 22.24
C ASP A 244 14.66 -12.45 22.58
N PHE A 245 15.56 -11.85 21.80
CA PHE A 245 15.94 -10.45 21.97
C PHE A 245 14.74 -9.53 21.73
N LEU A 246 14.05 -9.68 20.60
CA LEU A 246 12.91 -8.84 20.26
C LEU A 246 11.72 -9.08 21.21
N CYS A 247 11.51 -10.30 21.70
CA CYS A 247 10.49 -10.52 22.72
C CYS A 247 10.80 -9.87 24.05
N ARG A 248 12.06 -9.84 24.47
CA ARG A 248 12.44 -9.05 25.65
C ARG A 248 12.25 -7.56 25.41
N LEU A 249 12.62 -7.06 24.23
CA LEU A 249 12.46 -5.66 23.84
C LEU A 249 10.98 -5.19 23.86
N TYR A 250 10.05 -6.06 23.47
CA TYR A 250 8.61 -5.76 23.39
C TYR A 250 7.77 -6.38 24.51
N GLY A 251 8.40 -7.07 25.48
CA GLY A 251 7.70 -7.74 26.58
C GLY A 251 6.75 -8.86 26.15
N CYS A 252 7.03 -9.64 25.09
CA CYS A 252 6.22 -10.82 24.78
C CYS A 252 6.60 -12.06 25.59
N GLY A 253 5.59 -12.76 26.12
CA GLY A 253 5.73 -14.07 26.77
C GLY A 253 5.83 -15.25 25.79
N GLY A 254 6.45 -15.08 24.62
CA GLY A 254 6.43 -16.10 23.57
C GLY A 254 7.41 -15.83 22.42
N ARG A 255 6.94 -15.95 21.18
CA ARG A 255 7.73 -15.70 19.95
C ARG A 255 7.46 -14.30 19.41
N PHE A 256 8.45 -13.63 18.83
CA PHE A 256 8.25 -12.34 18.15
C PHE A 256 7.80 -12.52 16.69
N PHE A 257 8.40 -13.48 15.99
CA PHE A 257 8.07 -13.81 14.60
C PHE A 257 7.19 -15.05 14.49
N GLY A 258 6.19 -14.98 13.60
CA GLY A 258 5.23 -16.03 13.26
C GLY A 258 5.39 -16.54 11.82
N GLY A 259 4.86 -17.73 11.54
CA GLY A 259 5.00 -18.41 10.26
C GLY A 259 3.88 -18.14 9.25
N SER A 260 4.21 -17.45 8.16
CA SER A 260 3.80 -17.80 6.79
C SER A 260 4.76 -17.13 5.80
N GLY A 261 5.95 -17.70 5.60
CA GLY A 261 6.91 -17.18 4.62
C GLY A 261 6.65 -17.83 3.26
N ALA A 262 5.83 -17.21 2.42
CA ALA A 262 5.57 -17.70 1.05
C ALA A 262 6.84 -17.76 0.16
N ARG A 263 8.00 -17.30 0.67
CA ARG A 263 9.29 -17.25 -0.04
C ARG A 263 10.55 -17.48 0.83
N GLY A 264 10.44 -18.17 1.97
CA GLY A 264 11.64 -18.60 2.75
C GLY A 264 12.53 -17.49 3.36
N SER A 265 12.14 -16.21 3.26
CA SER A 265 12.89 -15.07 3.78
C SER A 265 12.03 -14.04 4.53
N GLU A 266 10.71 -14.14 4.48
CA GLU A 266 9.79 -13.17 5.07
C GLU A 266 9.30 -13.67 6.43
N HIS A 267 9.44 -12.82 7.45
CA HIS A 267 9.03 -13.12 8.83
C HIS A 267 8.04 -12.08 9.33
N TYR A 268 6.80 -12.51 9.62
CA TYR A 268 5.73 -11.63 10.08
C TYR A 268 5.71 -11.54 11.61
N VAL A 269 5.37 -10.36 12.13
CA VAL A 269 5.24 -10.12 13.58
C VAL A 269 3.98 -10.81 14.10
N VAL A 270 4.07 -11.47 15.26
CA VAL A 270 2.93 -12.17 15.87
C VAL A 270 1.94 -11.22 16.55
N CYS A 271 0.68 -11.64 16.69
CA CYS A 271 -0.38 -10.82 17.28
C CYS A 271 -0.09 -10.25 18.69
N PRO A 272 0.52 -10.98 19.65
CA PRO A 272 0.80 -10.43 20.98
C PRO A 272 1.55 -9.10 21.02
N VAL A 273 2.40 -8.81 20.02
CA VAL A 273 3.23 -7.59 19.97
C VAL A 273 3.05 -6.76 18.71
N LYS A 274 2.34 -7.28 17.70
CA LYS A 274 2.15 -6.62 16.40
C LYS A 274 1.54 -5.23 16.51
N ALA A 275 0.53 -5.02 17.35
CA ALA A 275 -0.07 -3.71 17.54
C ALA A 275 0.95 -2.70 18.10
N VAL A 276 1.76 -3.14 19.07
CA VAL A 276 2.81 -2.30 19.69
C VAL A 276 3.89 -1.95 18.68
N VAL A 277 4.36 -2.93 17.90
CA VAL A 277 5.35 -2.73 16.83
C VAL A 277 4.83 -1.75 15.77
N ILE A 278 3.58 -1.92 15.32
CA ILE A 278 2.96 -1.01 14.35
C ILE A 278 2.85 0.42 14.92
N ASN A 279 2.47 0.56 16.19
CA ASN A 279 2.38 1.86 16.84
C ASN A 279 3.74 2.57 16.91
N ASP A 280 4.83 1.85 17.18
CA ASP A 280 6.17 2.44 17.16
C ASP A 280 6.57 2.93 15.77
N ILE A 281 6.31 2.09 14.76
CA ILE A 281 6.58 2.45 13.35
C ILE A 281 5.80 3.72 12.99
N ILE A 282 4.52 3.81 13.36
CA ILE A 282 3.67 4.98 13.09
C ILE A 282 4.16 6.22 13.85
N SER A 283 4.51 6.06 15.12
CA SER A 283 4.95 7.17 15.97
C SER A 283 6.18 7.84 15.37
N ILE A 284 7.17 7.03 14.93
CA ILE A 284 8.39 7.54 14.30
C ILE A 284 8.09 8.06 12.87
N ALA A 285 7.22 7.39 12.12
CA ALA A 285 6.84 7.84 10.78
C ALA A 285 6.15 9.21 10.79
N LYS A 286 5.38 9.54 11.83
CA LYS A 286 4.71 10.84 11.97
C LYS A 286 5.68 12.01 12.19
N SER A 287 6.84 11.74 12.80
CA SER A 287 7.91 12.75 12.97
C SER A 287 8.90 12.76 11.80
N TRP A 288 8.62 12.02 10.73
CA TRP A 288 9.45 11.97 9.53
C TRP A 288 8.90 12.88 8.44
N PRO A 289 9.76 13.56 7.68
CA PRO A 289 9.28 14.38 6.58
C PRO A 289 8.69 13.50 5.47
N GLY A 290 7.58 13.94 4.88
CA GLY A 290 6.84 13.16 3.88
C GLY A 290 7.65 12.75 2.64
N TYR A 291 8.72 13.49 2.30
CA TYR A 291 9.63 13.16 1.21
C TYR A 291 10.57 11.97 1.52
N ALA A 292 10.78 11.65 2.80
CA ALA A 292 11.58 10.53 3.27
C ALA A 292 10.73 9.29 3.64
N LEU A 293 9.40 9.39 3.53
CA LEU A 293 8.49 8.26 3.77
C LEU A 293 8.38 7.38 2.53
N VAL A 294 9.05 6.23 2.55
CA VAL A 294 8.94 5.17 1.54
C VAL A 294 7.49 4.70 1.36
N ASP A 295 7.15 4.20 0.17
CA ASP A 295 5.76 3.87 -0.18
C ASP A 295 5.12 2.89 0.79
N ARG A 296 5.86 1.86 1.24
CA ARG A 296 5.37 0.90 2.26
C ARG A 296 5.04 1.53 3.60
N VAL A 297 5.75 2.58 4.03
CA VAL A 297 5.43 3.30 5.27
C VAL A 297 4.18 4.14 5.07
N ARG A 298 4.02 4.77 3.90
CA ARG A 298 2.80 5.51 3.55
C ARG A 298 1.59 4.58 3.46
N GLU A 299 1.74 3.42 2.84
CA GLU A 299 0.72 2.38 2.78
C GLU A 299 0.35 1.88 4.18
N LEU A 300 1.32 1.74 5.09
CA LEU A 300 1.05 1.40 6.49
C LEU A 300 0.27 2.50 7.22
N LEU A 301 0.70 3.77 7.08
CA LEU A 301 0.04 4.92 7.68
C LEU A 301 -1.39 5.07 7.17
N ASP A 302 -1.63 4.76 5.90
CA ASP A 302 -2.97 4.66 5.34
C ASP A 302 -3.72 3.46 5.95
N ALA A 303 -3.09 2.28 5.96
CA ALA A 303 -3.66 1.02 6.46
C ALA A 303 -4.31 1.15 7.84
N VAL A 304 -3.64 1.80 8.78
CA VAL A 304 -4.14 1.93 10.16
C VAL A 304 -5.36 2.81 10.32
N ASN A 305 -5.70 3.67 9.36
CA ASN A 305 -6.90 4.50 9.45
C ASN A 305 -8.20 3.69 9.32
N TYR A 306 -8.13 2.45 8.83
CA TYR A 306 -9.31 1.65 8.49
C TYR A 306 -9.17 0.17 8.79
N SER A 307 -8.12 -0.23 9.51
CA SER A 307 -7.92 -1.61 9.92
C SER A 307 -7.23 -1.71 11.25
N THR A 308 -7.66 -2.70 12.04
CA THR A 308 -7.15 -2.91 13.39
C THR A 308 -6.08 -3.99 13.36
N PRO A 309 -4.86 -3.69 13.82
CA PRO A 309 -3.86 -4.73 14.08
C PRO A 309 -4.45 -5.83 14.97
N CYS A 310 -4.13 -7.10 14.67
CA CYS A 310 -4.45 -8.25 15.51
C CYS A 310 -5.92 -8.69 15.63
N LEU A 311 -6.89 -8.07 14.93
CA LEU A 311 -8.17 -8.73 14.68
C LEU A 311 -7.95 -9.81 13.60
N GLY A 312 -7.61 -11.02 14.03
CA GLY A 312 -7.20 -12.12 13.14
C GLY A 312 -8.16 -12.29 11.96
N TYR A 313 -7.60 -12.49 10.75
CA TYR A 313 -8.28 -12.76 9.46
C TYR A 313 -9.81 -12.66 9.51
N ARG A 314 -10.38 -11.48 9.82
CA ARG A 314 -11.81 -11.28 9.52
C ARG A 314 -11.87 -11.38 8.01
N ARG A 315 -12.75 -12.22 7.47
CA ARG A 315 -12.80 -12.48 6.02
C ARG A 315 -13.18 -11.22 5.20
N HIS A 316 -13.59 -10.16 5.88
CA HIS A 316 -14.29 -8.99 5.34
C HIS A 316 -13.90 -7.71 6.12
N PRO A 317 -13.72 -6.55 5.45
CA PRO A 317 -13.43 -5.26 6.11
C PRO A 317 -14.47 -4.87 7.16
N VAL A 318 -14.08 -4.07 8.15
CA VAL A 318 -14.96 -3.52 9.19
C VAL A 318 -14.92 -2.00 9.10
N ILE A 319 -16.07 -1.34 9.17
CA ILE A 319 -16.25 0.10 9.07
C ILE A 319 -16.94 0.56 10.33
N ASN A 320 -16.41 1.59 10.96
CA ASN A 320 -17.07 2.26 12.07
C ASN A 320 -18.09 3.26 11.52
N VAL A 321 -19.36 3.10 11.87
CA VAL A 321 -20.46 3.99 11.50
C VAL A 321 -21.13 4.43 12.79
N PHE A 322 -21.03 5.72 13.14
CA PHE A 322 -21.56 6.29 14.39
C PHE A 322 -21.11 5.57 15.68
N GLY A 323 -19.86 5.10 15.73
CA GLY A 323 -19.34 4.34 16.87
C GLY A 323 -19.55 2.83 16.75
N HIS A 324 -20.33 2.36 15.77
CA HIS A 324 -20.67 0.95 15.59
C HIS A 324 -19.79 0.27 14.55
N GLU A 325 -19.13 -0.83 14.94
CA GLU A 325 -18.41 -1.68 13.98
C GLU A 325 -19.38 -2.49 13.11
N LEU A 326 -19.40 -2.22 11.80
CA LEU A 326 -20.15 -2.96 10.79
C LEU A 326 -19.19 -3.62 9.79
N VAL A 327 -19.52 -4.82 9.32
CA VAL A 327 -18.72 -5.58 8.36
C VAL A 327 -19.14 -5.24 6.93
N LEU A 328 -18.19 -4.84 6.08
CA LEU A 328 -18.40 -4.60 4.66
C LEU A 328 -18.24 -5.90 3.86
N ARG A 329 -19.31 -6.34 3.20
CA ARG A 329 -19.32 -7.58 2.41
C ARG A 329 -19.61 -7.32 0.94
N LYS A 330 -18.97 -8.09 0.06
CA LYS A 330 -19.24 -8.06 -1.37
C LYS A 330 -20.52 -8.84 -1.68
N HIS A 331 -21.42 -8.24 -2.45
CA HIS A 331 -22.67 -8.89 -2.84
C HIS A 331 -22.41 -10.03 -3.84
N ASN A 332 -23.03 -11.20 -3.63
CA ASN A 332 -22.76 -12.44 -4.38
C ASN A 332 -23.13 -12.34 -5.88
N MET A 333 -24.05 -11.44 -6.25
CA MET A 333 -24.46 -11.24 -7.66
C MET A 333 -23.60 -10.22 -8.42
N GLY A 334 -22.50 -9.75 -7.84
CA GLY A 334 -21.48 -9.00 -8.56
C GLY A 334 -21.91 -7.60 -9.00
N ARG A 335 -21.74 -6.63 -8.09
CA ARG A 335 -21.37 -5.20 -8.29
C ARG A 335 -21.94 -4.37 -7.14
N GLY A 336 -21.40 -4.59 -5.94
CA GLY A 336 -21.79 -3.82 -4.77
C GLY A 336 -21.21 -4.39 -3.50
N TRP A 337 -20.95 -3.49 -2.57
CA TRP A 337 -20.62 -3.73 -1.18
C TRP A 337 -21.84 -3.36 -0.34
N TYR A 338 -22.12 -4.17 0.69
CA TYR A 338 -23.17 -3.92 1.67
C TYR A 338 -22.57 -3.99 3.08
N LEU A 339 -23.10 -3.22 4.02
CA LEU A 339 -22.73 -3.31 5.42
C LEU A 339 -23.63 -4.30 6.16
N THR A 340 -23.04 -5.04 7.09
CA THR A 340 -23.75 -6.02 7.90
C THR A 340 -23.11 -6.22 9.25
N LYS A 341 -23.88 -6.62 10.27
CA LYS A 341 -23.35 -7.05 11.56
C LYS A 341 -24.13 -8.26 12.03
N VAL A 342 -23.45 -9.21 12.68
CA VAL A 342 -24.10 -10.39 13.27
C VAL A 342 -23.79 -10.41 14.76
N SER A 343 -24.81 -10.61 15.58
CA SER A 343 -24.68 -10.79 17.03
C SER A 343 -25.71 -11.79 17.55
N SER A 344 -25.40 -12.49 18.63
CA SER A 344 -26.39 -13.25 19.40
C SER A 344 -27.28 -12.35 20.26
N ASP A 345 -26.86 -11.11 20.50
CA ASP A 345 -27.59 -10.10 21.25
C ASP A 345 -28.52 -9.30 20.31
N LYS A 346 -29.83 -9.46 20.53
CA LYS A 346 -30.88 -8.77 19.76
C LYS A 346 -30.90 -7.28 20.05
N GLU A 347 -30.79 -6.91 21.31
CA GLU A 347 -30.93 -5.52 21.76
C GLU A 347 -29.77 -4.68 21.20
N LEU A 348 -28.55 -5.23 21.23
CA LEU A 348 -27.40 -4.61 20.57
C LEU A 348 -27.65 -4.37 19.07
N ILE A 349 -28.20 -5.34 18.36
CA ILE A 349 -28.40 -5.24 16.90
C ILE A 349 -29.52 -4.25 16.56
N GLU A 350 -30.63 -4.26 17.31
CA GLU A 350 -31.72 -3.31 17.11
C GLU A 350 -31.28 -1.88 17.45
N ASN A 351 -30.53 -1.66 18.53
CA ASN A 351 -29.98 -0.35 18.87
C ASN A 351 -29.11 0.22 17.73
N ILE A 352 -28.23 -0.61 17.14
CA ILE A 352 -27.42 -0.20 15.99
C ILE A 352 -28.29 0.11 14.77
N ALA A 353 -29.34 -0.69 14.53
CA ALA A 353 -30.25 -0.47 13.42
C ALA A 353 -31.05 0.84 13.58
N ASP A 354 -31.51 1.14 14.79
CA ASP A 354 -32.26 2.35 15.11
C ASP A 354 -31.41 3.60 14.95
N ASP A 355 -30.15 3.60 15.42
CA ASP A 355 -29.22 4.71 15.19
C ASP A 355 -29.01 4.99 13.70
N LEU A 356 -28.89 3.94 12.88
CA LEU A 356 -28.73 4.08 11.43
C LEU A 356 -30.02 4.54 10.73
N ARG A 357 -31.20 4.09 11.19
CA ARG A 357 -32.51 4.53 10.69
C ARG A 357 -32.75 6.00 11.02
N VAL A 358 -32.40 6.44 12.23
CA VAL A 358 -32.46 7.85 12.65
C VAL A 358 -31.55 8.72 11.78
N ALA A 359 -30.39 8.20 11.38
CA ALA A 359 -29.50 8.84 10.42
C ALA A 359 -30.00 8.81 8.96
N GLY A 360 -31.18 8.24 8.69
CA GLY A 360 -31.84 8.24 7.39
C GLY A 360 -31.41 7.12 6.44
N PHE A 361 -30.79 6.05 6.95
CA PHE A 361 -30.40 4.89 6.16
C PHE A 361 -31.45 3.78 6.24
N ASP A 362 -31.68 3.09 5.12
CA ASP A 362 -32.49 1.88 5.12
C ASP A 362 -31.70 0.73 5.78
N VAL A 363 -32.27 0.10 6.81
CA VAL A 363 -31.63 -0.97 7.57
C VAL A 363 -32.66 -2.02 7.97
N SER A 364 -32.36 -3.26 7.62
CA SER A 364 -33.15 -4.43 8.00
C SER A 364 -32.41 -5.27 9.04
N VAL A 365 -33.16 -5.84 9.98
CA VAL A 365 -32.67 -6.80 10.97
C VAL A 365 -33.40 -8.11 10.74
N ARG A 366 -32.66 -9.21 10.72
CA ARG A 366 -33.23 -10.54 10.55
C ARG A 366 -32.62 -11.54 11.51
N GLU A 367 -33.45 -12.43 12.04
CA GLU A 367 -32.97 -13.60 12.76
C GLU A 367 -32.51 -14.70 11.80
N GLY A 368 -31.28 -15.17 11.99
CA GLY A 368 -30.63 -16.20 11.20
C GLY A 368 -30.02 -17.30 12.07
N ARG A 369 -29.34 -18.25 11.40
CA ARG A 369 -28.77 -19.45 12.05
C ARG A 369 -27.67 -19.16 13.08
N HIS A 370 -27.15 -17.94 13.11
CA HIS A 370 -26.02 -17.52 13.94
C HIS A 370 -26.35 -16.28 14.80
N GLY A 371 -27.65 -16.03 15.05
CA GLY A 371 -28.15 -14.86 15.76
C GLY A 371 -28.82 -13.84 14.83
N PHE A 372 -28.84 -12.58 15.24
CA PHE A 372 -29.45 -11.47 14.52
C PHE A 372 -28.44 -10.84 13.56
N GLU A 373 -28.81 -10.74 12.29
CA GLU A 373 -28.04 -10.12 11.21
C GLU A 373 -28.69 -8.78 10.83
N LEU A 374 -27.94 -7.70 11.02
CA LEU A 374 -28.22 -6.38 10.47
C LEU A 374 -27.74 -6.36 9.02
N TYR A 375 -28.55 -5.78 8.13
CA TYR A 375 -28.23 -5.58 6.73
C TYR A 375 -28.55 -4.15 6.30
N VAL A 376 -27.53 -3.45 5.81
CA VAL A 376 -27.66 -2.16 5.13
C VAL A 376 -27.58 -2.40 3.62
N PRO A 377 -28.58 -2.01 2.83
CA PRO A 377 -28.57 -2.17 1.38
C PRO A 377 -27.37 -1.51 0.70
N ILE A 378 -27.09 -1.93 -0.53
CA ILE A 378 -25.94 -1.45 -1.32
C ILE A 378 -25.96 0.06 -1.49
N GLU A 379 -27.12 0.66 -1.73
CA GLU A 379 -27.23 2.11 -1.99
C GLU A 379 -26.95 2.94 -0.73
N ASP A 380 -27.52 2.56 0.41
CA ASP A 380 -27.21 3.23 1.68
C ASP A 380 -25.78 2.95 2.14
N THR A 381 -25.25 1.76 1.85
CA THR A 381 -23.83 1.48 2.03
C THR A 381 -22.95 2.43 1.21
N LYS A 382 -23.30 2.74 -0.05
CA LYS A 382 -22.57 3.74 -0.84
C LYS A 382 -22.67 5.13 -0.22
N LYS A 383 -23.84 5.55 0.27
CA LYS A 383 -24.02 6.85 0.95
C LYS A 383 -23.13 6.94 2.19
N ILE A 384 -23.13 5.91 3.04
CA ILE A 384 -22.27 5.81 4.22
C ILE A 384 -20.79 5.88 3.81
N LEU A 385 -20.38 5.13 2.78
CA LEU A 385 -19.00 5.18 2.30
C LEU A 385 -18.61 6.55 1.74
N ARG A 386 -19.53 7.30 1.11
CA ARG A 386 -19.27 8.69 0.70
C ARG A 386 -19.11 9.62 1.89
N MET A 387 -20.00 9.50 2.88
CA MET A 387 -19.93 10.26 4.13
C MET A 387 -18.59 10.06 4.85
N LEU A 388 -18.06 8.83 4.81
CA LEU A 388 -16.78 8.48 5.43
C LEU A 388 -15.55 8.75 4.55
N GLY A 389 -15.72 9.26 3.32
CA GLY A 389 -14.61 9.44 2.37
C GLY A 389 -13.99 8.14 1.85
N LEU A 390 -14.69 7.00 2.00
CA LEU A 390 -14.20 5.66 1.64
C LEU A 390 -14.76 5.15 0.30
N TYR A 391 -15.66 5.89 -0.34
CA TYR A 391 -16.37 5.45 -1.54
C TYR A 391 -15.42 5.05 -2.68
N GLU A 392 -14.46 5.91 -2.99
CA GLU A 392 -13.56 5.73 -4.15
C GLU A 392 -12.71 4.47 -4.05
N ARG A 393 -12.39 4.07 -2.82
CA ARG A 393 -11.58 2.88 -2.56
C ARG A 393 -12.31 1.58 -2.87
N PHE A 394 -13.62 1.52 -2.59
CA PHE A 394 -14.41 0.30 -2.76
C PHE A 394 -15.15 0.24 -4.10
N TYR A 395 -15.45 1.40 -4.68
CA TYR A 395 -16.23 1.54 -5.90
C TYR A 395 -15.50 2.21 -7.07
N GLY A 396 -14.28 2.72 -6.86
CA GLY A 396 -13.53 3.53 -7.84
C GLY A 396 -13.94 4.99 -7.83
N GLU A 397 -13.22 5.83 -8.60
CA GLU A 397 -13.56 7.25 -8.78
C GLU A 397 -15.06 7.45 -9.09
N PRO A 398 -15.68 8.54 -8.61
CA PRO A 398 -17.08 8.83 -8.89
C PRO A 398 -17.25 8.88 -10.41
N ARG A 399 -18.06 7.95 -10.93
CA ARG A 399 -18.34 7.94 -12.37
C ARG A 399 -18.97 9.28 -12.72
N ARG A 400 -18.29 10.05 -13.58
CA ARG A 400 -18.83 11.29 -14.15
C ARG A 400 -20.12 10.96 -14.90
N LEU A 401 -21.25 11.42 -14.38
CA LEU A 401 -22.55 11.27 -15.03
C LEU A 401 -22.65 12.27 -16.19
N PRO A 402 -23.31 11.89 -17.31
CA PRO A 402 -23.65 12.87 -18.34
C PRO A 402 -24.67 13.87 -17.79
N SER A 403 -24.73 15.03 -18.43
CA SER A 403 -25.79 16.02 -18.19
C SER A 403 -27.15 15.50 -18.66
N VAL A 404 -28.24 16.05 -18.12
CA VAL A 404 -29.61 15.72 -18.57
C VAL A 404 -29.75 15.99 -20.07
N ASP A 405 -29.19 17.10 -20.57
CA ASP A 405 -29.28 17.50 -21.98
C ASP A 405 -28.58 16.53 -22.94
N GLU A 406 -27.43 15.99 -22.55
CA GLU A 406 -26.74 14.94 -23.32
C GLU A 406 -27.60 13.68 -23.43
N VAL A 407 -28.27 13.29 -22.34
CA VAL A 407 -29.19 12.14 -22.34
C VAL A 407 -30.45 12.43 -23.15
N VAL A 408 -31.01 13.65 -23.06
CA VAL A 408 -32.15 14.10 -23.90
C VAL A 408 -31.78 14.02 -25.38
N LYS A 409 -30.60 14.49 -25.77
CA LYS A 409 -30.12 14.44 -27.15
C LYS A 409 -30.04 13.01 -27.67
N VAL A 410 -29.51 12.09 -26.87
CA VAL A 410 -29.48 10.65 -27.21
C VAL A 410 -30.89 10.11 -27.40
N LEU A 411 -31.75 10.30 -26.40
CA LEU A 411 -33.11 9.73 -26.41
C LEU A 411 -33.99 10.31 -27.53
N SER A 412 -33.82 11.59 -27.89
CA SER A 412 -34.57 12.26 -28.97
C SER A 412 -34.36 11.63 -30.36
N SER A 413 -33.25 10.92 -30.55
CA SER A 413 -32.90 10.26 -31.82
C SER A 413 -33.57 8.89 -32.00
N PHE A 414 -34.40 8.45 -31.04
CA PHE A 414 -35.06 7.15 -31.05
C PHE A 414 -36.57 7.29 -30.90
N SER A 415 -37.32 6.51 -31.69
CA SER A 415 -38.78 6.40 -31.56
C SER A 415 -39.15 5.54 -30.35
N ILE A 416 -39.18 6.16 -29.17
CA ILE A 416 -39.57 5.51 -27.91
C ILE A 416 -41.09 5.31 -27.90
N LYS A 417 -41.55 4.05 -27.79
CA LYS A 417 -42.99 3.73 -27.79
C LYS A 417 -43.63 3.89 -26.42
N ARG A 418 -42.93 3.44 -25.38
CA ARG A 418 -43.37 3.52 -23.98
C ARG A 418 -42.18 3.38 -23.04
N TRP A 419 -42.29 3.95 -21.86
CA TRP A 419 -41.37 3.68 -20.77
C TRP A 419 -42.12 3.65 -19.44
N HIS A 420 -41.61 2.90 -18.47
CA HIS A 420 -42.12 2.89 -17.11
C HIS A 420 -41.05 2.39 -16.13
N VAL A 421 -41.22 2.75 -14.86
CA VAL A 421 -40.40 2.21 -13.77
C VAL A 421 -41.10 0.98 -13.22
N HIS A 422 -40.45 -0.17 -13.31
CA HIS A 422 -40.91 -1.44 -12.76
C HIS A 422 -40.19 -1.73 -11.45
N VAL A 423 -40.96 -2.09 -10.42
CA VAL A 423 -40.44 -2.57 -9.14
C VAL A 423 -40.62 -4.08 -9.09
N GLY A 424 -39.52 -4.81 -9.17
CA GLY A 424 -39.51 -6.27 -9.09
C GLY A 424 -39.09 -6.74 -7.70
N LYS A 425 -39.84 -7.68 -7.12
CA LYS A 425 -39.45 -8.38 -5.89
C LYS A 425 -38.61 -9.60 -6.26
N GLY A 426 -37.40 -9.68 -5.71
CA GLY A 426 -36.49 -10.81 -5.88
C GLY A 426 -36.10 -11.42 -4.54
N ARG A 427 -35.75 -12.70 -4.54
CA ARG A 427 -35.21 -13.38 -3.36
C ARG A 427 -33.83 -13.95 -3.69
N ASN A 428 -32.81 -13.57 -2.93
CA ASN A 428 -31.45 -14.04 -3.18
C ASN A 428 -31.24 -15.48 -2.68
N SER A 429 -30.08 -16.09 -2.98
CA SER A 429 -29.72 -17.46 -2.58
C SER A 429 -29.58 -17.68 -1.06
N ARG A 430 -29.65 -16.62 -0.27
CA ARG A 430 -29.71 -16.66 1.21
C ARG A 430 -31.10 -16.35 1.75
N GLY A 431 -32.09 -16.24 0.85
CA GLY A 431 -33.48 -16.00 1.20
C GLY A 431 -33.80 -14.57 1.61
N TYR A 432 -32.95 -13.58 1.30
CA TYR A 432 -33.28 -12.17 1.47
C TYR A 432 -34.15 -11.70 0.33
N GLU A 433 -35.29 -11.11 0.67
CA GLU A 433 -36.16 -10.42 -0.27
C GLU A 433 -35.63 -9.01 -0.47
N TYR A 434 -35.53 -8.59 -1.73
CA TYR A 434 -35.12 -7.25 -2.09
C TYR A 434 -36.02 -6.74 -3.20
N GLU A 435 -36.24 -5.42 -3.19
CA GLU A 435 -36.93 -4.73 -4.26
C GLU A 435 -35.89 -4.15 -5.22
N GLU A 436 -35.92 -4.58 -6.48
CA GLU A 436 -35.11 -4.00 -7.54
C GLU A 436 -36.00 -3.13 -8.42
N THR A 437 -35.70 -1.83 -8.45
CA THR A 437 -36.47 -0.86 -9.23
C THR A 437 -35.72 -0.50 -10.52
N CYS A 438 -36.28 -0.89 -11.67
CA CYS A 438 -35.67 -0.70 -12.99
C CYS A 438 -36.55 0.16 -13.90
N LEU A 439 -35.94 1.03 -14.71
CA LEU A 439 -36.59 1.69 -15.83
C LEU A 439 -36.57 0.77 -17.06
N LEU A 440 -37.72 0.61 -17.69
CA LEU A 440 -37.91 -0.12 -18.95
C LEU A 440 -38.26 0.89 -20.04
N ILE A 441 -37.47 0.93 -21.12
CA ILE A 441 -37.72 1.78 -22.29
C ILE A 441 -37.97 0.88 -23.49
N SER A 442 -39.17 0.89 -24.02
CA SER A 442 -39.60 0.01 -25.12
C SER A 442 -39.58 0.76 -26.44
N LEU A 443 -38.85 0.20 -27.41
CA LEU A 443 -38.78 0.70 -28.79
C LEU A 443 -39.58 -0.21 -29.74
N GLY A 444 -39.91 -1.43 -29.30
CA GLY A 444 -40.63 -2.42 -30.10
C GLY A 444 -39.82 -3.01 -31.25
N ASN A 445 -38.52 -2.68 -31.34
CA ASN A 445 -37.56 -3.24 -32.30
C ASN A 445 -36.25 -3.56 -31.56
N SER A 446 -35.80 -4.81 -31.63
CA SER A 446 -34.57 -5.29 -30.98
C SER A 446 -33.30 -4.61 -31.49
N GLU A 447 -33.23 -4.28 -32.78
CA GLU A 447 -32.09 -3.58 -33.36
C GLU A 447 -32.01 -2.14 -32.83
N ALA A 448 -33.13 -1.42 -32.82
CA ALA A 448 -33.22 -0.07 -32.27
C ALA A 448 -32.88 -0.04 -30.77
N ALA A 449 -33.35 -1.02 -30.00
CA ALA A 449 -33.03 -1.12 -28.57
C ALA A 449 -31.56 -1.46 -28.31
N THR A 450 -30.92 -2.24 -29.18
CA THR A 450 -29.49 -2.53 -29.11
C THR A 450 -28.67 -1.28 -29.42
N LYS A 451 -29.02 -0.53 -30.47
CA LYS A 451 -28.42 0.77 -30.78
C LYS A 451 -28.60 1.76 -29.65
N LEU A 452 -29.81 1.85 -29.05
CA LEU A 452 -30.04 2.73 -27.91
C LEU A 452 -29.15 2.34 -26.72
N ARG A 453 -28.97 1.04 -26.45
CA ARG A 453 -28.06 0.56 -25.41
C ARG A 453 -26.63 1.03 -25.66
N GLU A 454 -26.14 0.92 -26.89
CA GLU A 454 -24.77 1.32 -27.25
C GLU A 454 -24.55 2.81 -27.09
N VAL A 455 -25.50 3.63 -27.56
CA VAL A 455 -25.41 5.10 -27.46
C VAL A 455 -25.57 5.57 -26.02
N LEU A 456 -26.45 4.96 -25.22
CA LEU A 456 -26.52 5.24 -23.78
C LEU A 456 -25.21 4.87 -23.09
N ALA A 457 -24.61 3.73 -23.43
CA ALA A 457 -23.33 3.33 -22.88
C ALA A 457 -22.17 4.29 -23.25
N SER A 458 -22.18 4.86 -24.46
CA SER A 458 -21.14 5.79 -24.92
C SER A 458 -21.18 7.15 -24.20
N VAL A 459 -22.37 7.61 -23.79
CA VAL A 459 -22.52 8.78 -22.90
C VAL A 459 -22.38 8.42 -21.41
N GLY A 460 -21.98 7.18 -21.13
CA GLY A 460 -21.65 6.74 -19.79
C GLY A 460 -22.82 6.18 -19.00
N ILE A 461 -24.02 5.98 -19.55
CA ILE A 461 -25.18 5.36 -18.87
C ILE A 461 -25.07 3.83 -18.84
N ARG A 462 -25.25 3.19 -17.67
CA ARG A 462 -25.17 1.72 -17.56
C ARG A 462 -26.50 1.05 -17.82
N VAL A 463 -26.62 0.45 -19.00
CA VAL A 463 -27.73 -0.44 -19.36
C VAL A 463 -27.46 -1.86 -18.85
N ARG A 464 -28.44 -2.44 -18.13
CA ARG A 464 -28.33 -3.82 -17.59
C ARG A 464 -28.39 -4.85 -18.71
N LYS A 465 -29.42 -4.78 -19.54
CA LYS A 465 -29.66 -5.70 -20.66
C LYS A 465 -30.70 -5.13 -21.63
N VAL A 466 -30.79 -5.75 -22.80
CA VAL A 466 -31.87 -5.53 -23.77
C VAL A 466 -32.65 -6.83 -23.90
N VAL A 467 -33.97 -6.77 -23.82
CA VAL A 467 -34.87 -7.92 -23.97
C VAL A 467 -36.04 -7.51 -24.85
N TRP A 468 -36.28 -8.25 -25.95
CA TRP A 468 -37.43 -8.07 -26.85
C TRP A 468 -37.71 -6.60 -27.22
N GLY A 469 -36.71 -5.88 -27.72
CA GLY A 469 -36.86 -4.46 -28.09
C GLY A 469 -37.04 -3.49 -26.92
N THR A 470 -36.68 -3.89 -25.70
CA THR A 470 -36.76 -3.06 -24.48
C THR A 470 -35.39 -2.94 -23.81
N VAL A 471 -34.97 -1.71 -23.53
CA VAL A 471 -33.76 -1.37 -22.77
C VAL A 471 -34.10 -1.33 -21.28
N ILE A 472 -33.29 -2.01 -20.46
CA ILE A 472 -33.52 -2.13 -19.01
C ILE A 472 -32.37 -1.46 -18.25
N ILE A 473 -32.69 -0.49 -17.40
CA ILE A 473 -31.74 0.28 -16.59
C ILE A 473 -32.14 0.16 -15.12
N CYS A 474 -31.27 -0.44 -14.29
CA CYS A 474 -31.58 -0.69 -12.87
C CYS A 474 -30.66 0.07 -11.90
N ASN A 475 -29.58 0.68 -12.39
CA ASN A 475 -28.74 1.52 -11.54
C ASN A 475 -29.53 2.79 -11.15
N PRO A 476 -29.62 3.16 -9.86
CA PRO A 476 -30.46 4.28 -9.42
C PRO A 476 -30.10 5.63 -10.03
N GLU A 477 -28.79 5.97 -10.07
CA GLU A 477 -28.31 7.25 -10.60
C GLU A 477 -28.58 7.37 -12.09
N ASP A 478 -28.30 6.30 -12.86
CA ASP A 478 -28.64 6.23 -14.28
C ASP A 478 -30.15 6.32 -14.51
N ARG A 479 -30.93 5.58 -13.72
CA ARG A 479 -32.39 5.51 -13.84
C ARG A 479 -33.01 6.88 -13.61
N GLU A 480 -32.66 7.56 -12.52
CA GLU A 480 -33.20 8.88 -12.20
C GLU A 480 -32.83 9.92 -13.26
N LEU A 481 -31.59 9.90 -13.74
CA LEU A 481 -31.13 10.78 -14.80
C LEU A 481 -31.89 10.56 -16.11
N VAL A 482 -32.06 9.30 -16.52
CA VAL A 482 -32.78 8.95 -17.74
C VAL A 482 -34.29 9.20 -17.59
N VAL A 483 -34.89 9.00 -16.41
CA VAL A 483 -36.29 9.38 -16.14
C VAL A 483 -36.46 10.90 -16.28
N LYS A 484 -35.57 11.70 -15.70
CA LYS A 484 -35.60 13.17 -15.87
C LYS A 484 -35.51 13.56 -17.34
N ALA A 485 -34.59 12.95 -18.10
CA ALA A 485 -34.45 13.21 -19.53
C ALA A 485 -35.70 12.80 -20.34
N LEU A 486 -36.31 11.65 -20.04
CA LEU A 486 -37.56 11.20 -20.65
C LEU A 486 -38.74 12.11 -20.32
N GLN A 487 -38.80 12.63 -19.10
CA GLN A 487 -39.79 13.62 -18.69
C GLN A 487 -39.60 14.96 -19.43
N SER A 488 -38.36 15.40 -19.63
CA SER A 488 -38.04 16.59 -20.42
C SER A 488 -38.40 16.45 -21.90
N LEU A 489 -38.35 15.24 -22.45
CA LEU A 489 -38.87 14.92 -23.79
C LEU A 489 -40.41 14.85 -23.84
N GLY A 490 -41.04 14.67 -22.69
CA GLY A 490 -42.43 14.25 -22.50
C GLY A 490 -43.41 15.34 -22.08
N SER A 491 -43.12 16.64 -22.32
CA SER A 491 -44.16 17.70 -22.27
C SER A 491 -45.29 17.47 -23.31
N ILE A 492 -45.24 16.37 -24.07
CA ILE A 492 -46.35 15.81 -24.84
C ILE A 492 -46.33 14.27 -24.65
N GLY A 493 -47.17 13.74 -23.75
CA GLY A 493 -47.69 12.36 -23.87
C GLY A 493 -47.39 11.35 -22.74
N ASN A 494 -48.45 11.08 -21.97
CA ASN A 494 -48.75 9.91 -21.13
C ASN A 494 -48.15 9.80 -19.72
N ASN A 495 -49.03 10.08 -18.76
CA ASN A 495 -48.96 9.62 -17.37
C ASN A 495 -48.73 8.10 -17.28
N PRO A 496 -48.05 7.61 -16.24
CA PRO A 496 -47.94 6.18 -15.98
C PRO A 496 -49.34 5.59 -15.67
N PRO A 497 -49.65 4.36 -16.12
CA PRO A 497 -50.85 3.67 -15.69
C PRO A 497 -50.77 3.39 -14.18
N LYS A 498 -51.92 3.49 -13.51
CA LYS A 498 -52.12 3.13 -12.10
C LYS A 498 -51.73 1.69 -11.79
#